data_AF-A0A833ZZT9-F1
#
_entry.id   AF-A0A833ZZT9-F1
#
_cell.length_a   1.000
_cell.length_b   1.000
_cell.length_c   1.000
_cell.angle_alpha   90.00
_cell.angle_beta   90.00
_cell.angle_gamma   90.00
#
_symmetry.space_group_name_H-M   'P 1'
#
loop_
_entity.id
_entity.type
_entity.pdbx_description
1 polymer ?
#
loop_
_entity_poly.entity_id
_entity_poly.type
_entity_poly.pdbx_seq_one_letter_code
_entity_poly.pdbx_strand_id
1 'polypeptide(L)'
;MHILQLLTTVDDGIQAIVQCPSTGKDTWNLLFDLVCHEFCQSDDPPIILQEQKTVLASVFSVLSAIYALQVELEYLKIESVDLPLIDSLIRVLQNMEHCQKKPENSAESNTEETKKSDLSQDDFHLKILKDISCEFLSNIFQVLTKETVAKGLKEGQLSKQKCTCAFQNLLPFYSPVVEDFLKILHEVDKTLAGDLEESFPSLKVQT
;
A
#
# COMPACT_ATOMS: atom_id res chain seq x y z
N MET A 1 17.61 -7.88 4.12
CA MET A 1 16.72 -8.00 5.29
C MET A 1 17.25 -7.30 6.53
N HIS A 2 18.27 -7.84 7.22
CA HIS A 2 18.76 -7.22 8.46
C HIS A 2 19.20 -5.76 8.30
N ILE A 3 19.78 -5.40 7.15
CA ILE A 3 20.15 -4.01 6.83
C ILE A 3 18.90 -3.11 6.75
N LEU A 4 17.83 -3.54 6.07
CA LEU A 4 16.59 -2.75 5.97
C LEU A 4 15.91 -2.59 7.32
N GLN A 5 15.88 -3.65 8.13
CA GLN A 5 15.35 -3.58 9.50
C GLN A 5 16.15 -2.59 10.36
N LEU A 6 17.49 -2.63 10.29
CA LEU A 6 18.36 -1.68 11.00
C LEU A 6 18.10 -0.23 10.57
N LEU A 7 17.95 0.00 9.26
CA LEU A 7 17.67 1.32 8.70
C LEU A 7 16.33 1.87 9.20
N THR A 8 15.30 1.03 9.32
CA THR A 8 13.98 1.46 9.84
C THR A 8 13.92 1.68 11.36
N THR A 9 14.93 1.21 12.12
CA THR A 9 14.92 1.28 13.60
C THR A 9 15.70 2.47 14.19
N VAL A 10 16.45 3.20 13.38
CA VAL A 10 17.25 4.33 13.83
C VAL A 10 17.02 5.49 12.88
N ASP A 11 16.58 6.64 13.39
CA ASP A 11 16.35 7.85 12.58
C ASP A 11 17.62 8.22 11.77
N ASP A 12 18.80 8.01 12.35
CA ASP A 12 20.10 8.19 11.68
C ASP A 12 20.29 7.27 10.45
N GLY A 13 19.66 6.09 10.44
CA GLY A 13 19.75 5.13 9.34
C GLY A 13 18.99 5.58 8.10
N ILE A 14 17.74 6.03 8.26
CA ILE A 14 16.98 6.66 7.17
C ILE A 14 17.68 7.94 6.74
N GLN A 15 18.14 8.77 7.69
CA GLN A 15 18.90 9.98 7.39
C GLN A 15 20.16 9.70 6.55
N ALA A 16 20.89 8.62 6.83
CA ALA A 16 22.08 8.27 6.06
C ALA A 16 21.76 7.90 4.60
N ILE A 17 20.59 7.32 4.31
CA ILE A 17 20.16 7.00 2.94
C ILE A 17 19.78 8.27 2.18
N VAL A 18 19.03 9.16 2.84
CA VAL A 18 18.42 10.33 2.20
C VAL A 18 19.34 11.55 2.15
N GLN A 19 20.40 11.60 2.96
CA GLN A 19 21.41 12.68 2.93
C GLN A 19 22.18 12.75 1.61
N CYS A 20 22.33 11.61 0.91
CA CYS A 20 23.02 11.55 -0.37
C CYS A 20 22.00 11.28 -1.50
N PRO A 21 21.74 12.24 -2.40
CA PRO A 21 20.72 12.09 -3.45
C PRO A 21 20.91 10.86 -4.36
N SER A 22 22.16 10.49 -4.67
CA SER A 22 22.44 9.28 -5.47
C SER A 22 22.12 8.01 -4.70
N THR A 23 22.50 7.94 -3.42
CA THR A 23 22.20 6.79 -2.56
C THR A 23 20.69 6.62 -2.36
N GLY A 24 19.97 7.72 -2.13
CA GLY A 24 18.51 7.72 -2.02
C GLY A 24 17.84 7.20 -3.30
N LYS A 25 18.30 7.66 -4.47
CA LYS A 25 17.80 7.20 -5.77
C LYS A 25 18.10 5.72 -6.03
N ASP A 26 19.33 5.27 -5.77
CA ASP A 26 19.72 3.86 -5.98
C ASP A 26 18.97 2.93 -5.04
N THR A 27 18.78 3.35 -3.78
CA THR A 27 17.95 2.62 -2.81
C THR A 27 16.50 2.58 -3.26
N TRP A 28 15.94 3.71 -3.69
CA TRP A 28 14.59 3.77 -4.24
C TRP A 28 14.41 2.78 -5.39
N ASN A 29 15.27 2.82 -6.41
CA ASN A 29 15.17 1.95 -7.58
C ASN A 29 15.21 0.47 -7.20
N LEU A 30 16.16 0.07 -6.34
CA LEU A 30 16.27 -1.30 -5.87
C LEU A 30 15.00 -1.77 -5.14
N LEU A 31 14.52 -0.96 -4.19
CA LEU A 31 13.36 -1.32 -3.38
C LEU A 31 12.06 -1.29 -4.19
N PHE A 32 11.94 -0.33 -5.11
CA PHE A 32 10.85 -0.23 -6.06
C PHE A 32 10.78 -1.49 -6.94
N ASP A 33 11.92 -1.91 -7.52
CA ASP A 33 11.96 -3.09 -8.37
C ASP A 33 11.54 -4.35 -7.60
N LEU A 34 12.01 -4.50 -6.35
CA LEU A 34 11.61 -5.62 -5.49
C LEU A 34 10.10 -5.68 -5.26
N VAL A 35 9.47 -4.58 -4.86
CA VAL A 35 8.02 -4.61 -4.54
C VAL A 35 7.12 -4.61 -5.77
N CYS A 36 7.60 -4.10 -6.89
CA CYS A 36 6.81 -4.03 -8.12
C CYS A 36 6.91 -5.30 -8.95
N HIS A 37 8.04 -6.02 -8.89
CA HIS A 37 8.31 -7.14 -9.80
C HIS A 37 8.64 -8.48 -9.12
N GLU A 38 9.05 -8.48 -7.84
CA GLU A 38 9.50 -9.71 -7.17
C GLU A 38 8.60 -10.14 -6.01
N PHE A 39 8.08 -9.20 -5.22
CA PHE A 39 7.30 -9.52 -4.01
C PHE A 39 5.80 -9.41 -4.21
N CYS A 40 5.07 -10.37 -3.63
CA CYS A 40 3.62 -10.42 -3.58
C CYS A 40 3.01 -10.10 -4.96
N GLN A 41 3.33 -10.88 -5.99
CA GLN A 41 2.89 -10.68 -7.36
C GLN A 41 1.42 -11.06 -7.57
N SER A 42 0.83 -10.68 -8.69
CA SER A 42 -0.61 -10.88 -8.95
C SER A 42 -1.05 -12.34 -9.04
N ASP A 43 -0.14 -13.23 -9.39
CA ASP A 43 -0.33 -14.68 -9.50
C ASP A 43 0.07 -15.43 -8.22
N ASP A 44 0.65 -14.74 -7.24
CA ASP A 44 1.03 -15.34 -5.98
C ASP A 44 -0.20 -15.71 -5.15
N PRO A 45 -0.23 -16.90 -4.54
CA PRO A 45 -1.29 -17.25 -3.59
C PRO A 45 -1.18 -16.37 -2.32
N PRO A 46 -2.29 -16.07 -1.62
CA PRO A 46 -2.27 -15.20 -0.44
C PRO A 46 -1.29 -15.63 0.68
N ILE A 47 -0.92 -16.91 0.75
CA ILE A 47 0.09 -17.42 1.68
C ILE A 47 1.47 -16.77 1.50
N ILE A 48 1.82 -16.34 0.29
CA ILE A 48 3.09 -15.65 0.02
C ILE A 48 3.17 -14.34 0.81
N LEU A 49 2.04 -13.64 0.99
CA LEU A 49 2.00 -12.44 1.82
C LEU A 49 2.34 -12.77 3.29
N GLN A 50 1.90 -13.92 3.81
CA GLN A 50 2.23 -14.33 5.18
C GLN A 50 3.72 -14.57 5.38
N GLU A 51 4.39 -15.11 4.36
CA GLU A 51 5.84 -15.35 4.35
C GLU A 51 6.62 -14.05 4.20
N GLN A 52 6.12 -13.12 3.38
CA GLN A 52 6.81 -11.88 3.03
C GLN A 52 6.43 -10.67 3.91
N LYS A 53 5.47 -10.79 4.83
CA LYS A 53 4.91 -9.64 5.57
C LYS A 53 5.96 -8.76 6.27
N THR A 54 6.98 -9.37 6.87
CA THR A 54 8.02 -8.63 7.59
C THR A 54 9.00 -7.92 6.65
N VAL A 55 9.35 -8.54 5.51
CA VAL A 55 10.17 -7.88 4.48
C VAL A 55 9.42 -6.75 3.81
N LEU A 56 8.16 -6.98 3.42
CA LEU A 56 7.32 -5.96 2.80
C LEU A 56 7.14 -4.76 3.73
N ALA A 57 6.92 -4.99 5.03
CA ALA A 57 6.79 -3.91 5.99
C ALA A 57 8.06 -3.05 6.02
N SER A 58 9.24 -3.67 6.17
CA SER A 58 10.51 -2.92 6.17
C SER A 58 10.77 -2.19 4.85
N VAL A 59 10.49 -2.82 3.70
CA VAL A 59 10.71 -2.21 2.39
C VAL A 59 9.79 -1.01 2.18
N PHE A 60 8.49 -1.16 2.45
CA PHE A 60 7.53 -0.06 2.33
C PHE A 60 7.81 1.07 3.32
N SER A 61 8.27 0.79 4.54
CA SER A 61 8.69 1.85 5.47
C SER A 61 9.83 2.70 4.89
N VAL A 62 10.86 2.07 4.31
CA VAL A 62 11.98 2.81 3.71
C VAL A 62 11.54 3.58 2.48
N LEU A 63 10.74 2.97 1.59
CA LEU A 63 10.19 3.65 0.42
C LEU A 63 9.32 4.85 0.82
N SER A 64 8.42 4.68 1.80
CA SER A 64 7.57 5.76 2.31
C SER A 64 8.38 6.92 2.88
N ALA A 65 9.43 6.62 3.65
CA ALA A 65 10.31 7.65 4.20
C ALA A 65 11.10 8.40 3.12
N ILE A 66 11.64 7.68 2.13
CA ILE A 66 12.31 8.29 0.98
C ILE A 66 11.31 9.17 0.21
N TYR A 67 10.09 8.69 -0.02
CA TYR A 67 9.03 9.43 -0.72
C TYR A 67 8.66 10.74 -0.02
N ALA A 68 8.42 10.70 1.29
CA ALA A 68 8.07 11.88 2.07
C ALA A 68 9.15 12.98 1.99
N LEU A 69 10.43 12.58 2.02
CA LEU A 69 11.56 13.52 1.94
C LEU A 69 11.80 14.05 0.52
N GLN A 70 11.39 13.31 -0.51
CA GLN A 70 11.49 13.78 -1.90
C GLN A 70 10.51 14.93 -2.19
N VAL A 71 9.32 14.91 -1.57
CA VAL A 71 8.34 16.01 -1.65
C VAL A 71 8.95 17.33 -1.14
N GLU A 72 9.87 17.25 -0.17
CA GLU A 72 10.51 18.43 0.43
C GLU A 72 11.74 18.93 -0.35
N LEU A 73 12.40 18.08 -1.14
CA LEU A 73 13.74 18.36 -1.68
C LEU A 73 13.81 18.49 -3.22
N GLU A 74 12.68 18.39 -3.95
CA GLU A 74 12.53 18.60 -5.42
C GLU A 74 13.47 17.81 -6.38
N TYR A 75 14.42 17.02 -5.86
CA TYR A 75 15.52 16.44 -6.66
C TYR A 75 15.14 15.17 -7.43
N LEU A 76 14.06 14.50 -7.04
CA LEU A 76 13.54 13.30 -7.68
C LEU A 76 12.16 13.61 -8.25
N LYS A 77 12.15 14.16 -9.46
CA LYS A 77 10.97 14.14 -10.34
C LYS A 77 10.67 12.70 -10.72
N ILE A 78 9.99 11.99 -9.84
CA ILE A 78 9.48 10.64 -10.06
C ILE A 78 8.25 10.77 -10.98
N GLU A 79 8.47 11.14 -12.24
CA GLU A 79 7.42 11.55 -13.18
C GLU A 79 6.56 10.38 -13.70
N SER A 80 6.77 9.13 -13.25
CA SER A 80 6.01 7.98 -13.76
C SER A 80 6.01 6.70 -12.93
N VAL A 81 6.58 6.71 -11.71
CA VAL A 81 6.89 5.48 -10.96
C VAL A 81 5.78 5.13 -9.94
N ASP A 82 4.82 6.02 -9.71
CA ASP A 82 3.77 5.81 -8.70
C ASP A 82 2.81 4.67 -9.07
N LEU A 83 2.52 4.45 -10.34
CA LEU A 83 1.44 3.53 -10.74
C LEU A 83 1.72 2.05 -10.41
N PRO A 84 2.89 1.47 -10.72
CA PRO A 84 3.21 0.10 -10.29
C PRO A 84 3.30 -0.02 -8.76
N LEU A 85 3.78 1.02 -8.08
CA LEU A 85 3.87 1.02 -6.62
C LEU A 85 2.48 1.07 -5.95
N ILE A 86 1.57 1.90 -6.48
CA ILE A 86 0.16 1.93 -6.08
C ILE A 86 -0.47 0.55 -6.24
N ASP A 87 -0.22 -0.11 -7.37
CA ASP A 87 -0.73 -1.46 -7.60
C ASP A 87 -0.19 -2.45 -6.56
N SER A 88 1.12 -2.45 -6.31
CA SER A 88 1.72 -3.32 -5.29
C SER A 88 1.18 -3.06 -3.89
N LEU A 89 0.97 -1.80 -3.49
CA LEU A 89 0.39 -1.45 -2.19
C LEU A 89 -1.06 -1.93 -2.08
N ILE A 90 -1.88 -1.70 -3.10
CA ILE A 90 -3.28 -2.16 -3.13
C ILE A 90 -3.34 -3.69 -3.13
N ARG A 91 -2.47 -4.36 -3.88
CA ARG A 91 -2.40 -5.82 -3.96
C ARG A 91 -2.04 -6.46 -2.62
N VAL A 92 -1.13 -5.83 -1.87
CA VAL A 92 -0.85 -6.22 -0.48
C VAL A 92 -2.13 -6.10 0.36
N LEU A 93 -2.84 -4.96 0.33
CA LEU A 93 -4.09 -4.79 1.07
C LEU A 93 -5.17 -5.81 0.68
N GLN A 94 -5.31 -6.13 -0.60
CA GLN A 94 -6.23 -7.17 -1.08
C GLN A 94 -5.87 -8.55 -0.53
N ASN A 95 -4.59 -8.93 -0.60
CA ASN A 95 -4.11 -10.22 -0.08
C ASN A 95 -4.25 -10.33 1.45
N MET A 96 -4.20 -9.20 2.18
CA MET A 96 -4.49 -9.18 3.62
C MET A 96 -5.93 -9.58 3.93
N GLU A 97 -6.90 -9.06 3.16
CA GLU A 97 -8.31 -9.45 3.35
C GLU A 97 -8.53 -10.94 3.10
N HIS A 98 -7.81 -11.52 2.13
CA HIS A 98 -7.84 -12.96 1.86
C HIS A 98 -7.21 -13.77 3.00
N CYS A 99 -6.13 -13.29 3.60
CA CYS A 99 -5.51 -13.92 4.76
C CYS A 99 -6.41 -13.90 6.02
N GLN A 100 -7.23 -12.87 6.19
CA GLN A 100 -8.11 -12.71 7.36
C GLN A 100 -9.43 -13.49 7.25
N LYS A 101 -9.88 -13.81 6.04
CA LYS A 101 -11.05 -14.66 5.79
C LYS A 101 -10.68 -16.11 6.13
N LYS A 102 -11.10 -16.59 7.31
CA LYS A 102 -11.04 -18.03 7.62
C LYS A 102 -11.73 -18.83 6.52
N PRO A 103 -11.21 -20.00 6.11
CA PRO A 103 -11.98 -20.91 5.29
C PRO A 103 -13.22 -21.34 6.10
N GLU A 104 -14.42 -21.11 5.57
CA GLU A 104 -15.70 -21.42 6.23
C GLU A 104 -15.95 -22.94 6.45
N ASN A 105 -14.94 -23.79 6.22
CA ASN A 105 -15.07 -25.26 6.24
C ASN A 105 -14.05 -25.97 7.15
N SER A 106 -13.79 -25.48 8.36
CA SER A 106 -13.14 -26.30 9.39
C SER A 106 -14.14 -26.62 10.50
N ALA A 107 -15.08 -27.52 10.19
CA ALA A 107 -15.79 -28.27 11.20
C ALA A 107 -14.78 -29.14 11.97
N GLU A 108 -14.77 -28.99 13.29
CA GLU A 108 -14.29 -29.94 14.30
C GLU A 108 -12.94 -30.63 14.07
N SER A 109 -11.90 -30.10 14.72
CA SER A 109 -10.99 -30.99 15.48
C SER A 109 -10.36 -30.22 16.63
N ASN A 110 -10.80 -30.57 17.85
CA ASN A 110 -10.12 -30.21 19.09
C ASN A 110 -8.73 -30.86 19.11
N THR A 111 -7.66 -30.07 19.00
CA THR A 111 -6.35 -30.40 19.59
C THR A 111 -5.41 -29.18 19.63
N GLU A 112 -5.02 -28.86 20.86
CA GLU A 112 -3.68 -28.44 21.29
C GLU A 112 -3.26 -26.97 21.15
N GLU A 113 -2.97 -26.40 22.33
CA GLU A 113 -2.70 -25.02 22.70
C GLU A 113 -1.38 -24.43 22.16
N THR A 114 -0.78 -25.01 21.11
CA THR A 114 0.52 -24.58 20.58
C THR A 114 0.41 -23.60 19.40
N LYS A 115 -0.77 -23.46 18.77
CA LYS A 115 -0.99 -22.56 17.61
C LYS A 115 -1.43 -21.13 17.97
N LYS A 116 -1.69 -20.83 19.23
CA LYS A 116 -2.33 -19.56 19.63
C LYS A 116 -1.34 -18.38 19.69
N SER A 117 -0.04 -18.63 19.91
CA SER A 117 0.98 -17.57 19.94
C SER A 117 1.38 -17.10 18.54
N ASP A 118 1.62 -18.03 17.61
CA ASP A 118 2.03 -17.69 16.23
C ASP A 118 0.94 -16.92 15.49
N LEU A 119 -0.32 -17.30 15.66
CA LEU A 119 -1.45 -16.55 15.08
C LEU A 119 -1.54 -15.11 15.61
N SER A 120 -1.16 -14.86 16.87
CA SER A 120 -1.21 -13.52 17.48
C SER A 120 -0.06 -12.62 17.00
N GLN A 121 1.13 -13.20 16.76
CA GLN A 121 2.28 -12.48 16.25
C GLN A 121 2.17 -12.26 14.74
N ASP A 122 1.62 -13.22 14.01
CA ASP A 122 1.31 -13.08 12.59
C ASP A 122 0.31 -11.96 12.33
N ASP A 123 -0.77 -11.91 13.13
CA ASP A 123 -1.75 -10.83 13.08
C ASP A 123 -1.12 -9.45 13.39
N PHE A 124 -0.16 -9.41 14.32
CA PHE A 124 0.59 -8.19 14.62
C PHE A 124 1.44 -7.69 13.45
N HIS A 125 2.23 -8.57 12.81
CA HIS A 125 3.07 -8.18 11.68
C HIS A 125 2.24 -7.80 10.44
N LEU A 126 1.11 -8.47 10.23
CA LEU A 126 0.15 -8.08 9.21
C LEU A 126 -0.41 -6.69 9.50
N LYS A 127 -0.83 -6.42 10.75
CA LYS A 127 -1.30 -5.10 11.13
C LYS A 127 -0.28 -4.01 10.86
N ILE A 128 0.99 -4.23 11.23
CA ILE A 128 2.09 -3.29 10.89
C ILE A 128 2.16 -3.05 9.38
N LEU A 129 2.14 -4.11 8.58
CA LEU A 129 2.20 -3.99 7.12
C LEU A 129 1.00 -3.21 6.57
N LYS A 130 -0.21 -3.46 7.09
CA LYS A 130 -1.42 -2.71 6.72
C LYS A 130 -1.26 -1.23 7.02
N ASP A 131 -0.85 -0.90 8.24
CA ASP A 131 -0.73 0.48 8.71
C ASP A 131 0.28 1.24 7.82
N ILE A 132 1.46 0.66 7.56
CA ILE A 132 2.48 1.24 6.66
C ILE A 132 1.94 1.38 5.22
N SER A 133 1.25 0.35 4.71
CA SER A 133 0.74 0.37 3.33
C SER A 133 -0.34 1.43 3.15
N CYS A 134 -1.24 1.58 4.13
CA CYS A 134 -2.26 2.62 4.14
C CYS A 134 -1.65 4.01 4.22
N GLU A 135 -0.71 4.23 5.13
CA GLU A 135 -0.01 5.52 5.25
C GLU A 135 0.67 5.89 3.94
N PHE A 136 1.46 4.98 3.37
CA PHE A 136 2.20 5.23 2.15
C PHE A 136 1.25 5.49 0.96
N LEU A 137 0.22 4.66 0.79
CA LEU A 137 -0.78 4.85 -0.26
C LEU A 137 -1.49 6.20 -0.11
N SER A 138 -1.78 6.63 1.13
CA SER A 138 -2.39 7.94 1.40
C SER A 138 -1.48 9.09 0.97
N ASN A 139 -0.17 9.00 1.22
CA ASN A 139 0.80 10.01 0.81
C ASN A 139 0.89 10.11 -0.71
N ILE A 140 0.84 8.97 -1.41
CA ILE A 140 0.83 8.95 -2.87
C ILE A 140 -0.47 9.57 -3.41
N PHE A 141 -1.63 9.18 -2.87
CA PHE A 141 -2.93 9.68 -3.32
C PHE A 141 -3.07 11.20 -3.18
N GLN A 142 -2.46 11.80 -2.16
CA GLN A 142 -2.48 13.26 -1.95
C GLN A 142 -1.83 14.05 -3.08
N VAL A 143 -0.83 13.48 -3.76
CA VAL A 143 -0.06 14.18 -4.81
C VAL A 143 -0.38 13.68 -6.21
N LEU A 144 -1.28 12.69 -6.34
CA LEU A 144 -1.70 12.18 -7.64
C LEU A 144 -2.38 13.28 -8.47
N THR A 145 -1.92 13.41 -9.71
CA THR A 145 -2.54 14.33 -10.67
C THR A 145 -3.64 13.64 -11.46
N LYS A 146 -4.53 14.45 -12.03
CA LYS A 146 -5.55 13.99 -12.99
C LYS A 146 -4.96 13.14 -14.14
N GLU A 147 -3.80 13.54 -14.66
CA GLU A 147 -3.12 12.83 -15.74
C GLU A 147 -2.63 11.45 -15.28
N THR A 148 -2.00 11.38 -14.12
CA THR A 148 -1.54 10.11 -13.53
C THR A 148 -2.70 9.16 -13.27
N VAL A 149 -3.82 9.67 -12.73
CA VAL A 149 -5.04 8.88 -12.50
C VAL A 149 -5.63 8.36 -13.82
N ALA A 150 -5.75 9.21 -14.83
CA ALA A 150 -6.25 8.79 -16.15
C ALA A 150 -5.37 7.71 -16.78
N LYS A 151 -4.04 7.85 -16.66
CA LYS A 151 -3.08 6.84 -17.11
C LYS A 151 -3.26 5.53 -16.33
N GLY A 152 -3.35 5.60 -14.99
CA GLY A 152 -3.53 4.44 -14.13
C GLY A 152 -4.79 3.63 -14.45
N LEU A 153 -5.89 4.31 -14.77
CA LEU A 153 -7.14 3.66 -15.20
C LEU A 153 -6.97 2.98 -16.56
N LYS A 154 -6.34 3.66 -17.52
CA LYS A 154 -6.10 3.11 -18.86
C LYS A 154 -5.18 1.89 -18.84
N GLU A 155 -4.17 1.90 -17.97
CA GLU A 155 -3.19 0.82 -17.83
C GLU A 155 -3.65 -0.30 -16.87
N GLY A 156 -4.83 -0.17 -16.27
CA GLY A 156 -5.40 -1.17 -15.36
C GLY A 156 -4.77 -1.20 -13.97
N GLN A 157 -3.87 -0.26 -13.66
CA GLN A 157 -3.28 -0.09 -12.32
C GLN A 157 -4.30 0.48 -11.33
N LEU A 158 -5.29 1.22 -11.84
CA LEU A 158 -6.48 1.60 -11.11
C LEU A 158 -7.70 0.92 -11.76
N SER A 159 -8.63 0.48 -10.92
CA SER A 159 -9.90 -0.14 -11.34
C SER A 159 -10.91 -0.02 -10.21
N LYS A 160 -12.18 -0.31 -10.48
CA LYS A 160 -13.23 -0.35 -9.45
C LYS A 160 -12.81 -1.19 -8.23
N GLN A 161 -12.39 -2.43 -8.47
CA GLN A 161 -11.99 -3.34 -7.39
C GLN A 161 -10.80 -2.80 -6.58
N LYS A 162 -9.78 -2.25 -7.26
CA LYS A 162 -8.58 -1.71 -6.61
C LYS A 162 -8.91 -0.46 -5.79
N CYS A 163 -9.69 0.47 -6.34
CA CYS A 163 -10.15 1.67 -5.64
C CYS A 163 -11.07 1.33 -4.47
N THR A 164 -11.97 0.35 -4.60
CA THR A 164 -12.82 -0.12 -3.48
C THR A 164 -11.96 -0.65 -2.32
N CYS A 165 -10.96 -1.49 -2.60
CA CYS A 165 -10.07 -1.99 -1.56
C CYS A 165 -9.27 -0.86 -0.90
N ALA A 166 -8.72 0.06 -1.70
CA ALA A 166 -8.04 1.24 -1.17
C ALA A 166 -8.96 2.06 -0.25
N PHE A 167 -10.19 2.37 -0.68
CA PHE A 167 -11.13 3.18 0.08
C PHE A 167 -11.55 2.49 1.39
N GLN A 168 -11.83 1.18 1.36
CA GLN A 168 -12.14 0.40 2.56
C GLN A 168 -11.05 0.51 3.64
N ASN A 169 -9.79 0.53 3.22
CA ASN A 169 -8.65 0.56 4.13
C ASN A 169 -8.25 1.98 4.54
N LEU A 170 -8.41 2.97 3.66
CA LEU A 170 -8.01 4.36 3.91
C LEU A 170 -9.07 5.19 4.63
N LEU A 171 -10.37 5.00 4.35
CA LEU A 171 -11.45 5.82 4.91
C LEU A 171 -11.43 5.99 6.44
N PRO A 172 -11.14 4.93 7.25
CA PRO A 172 -11.16 5.08 8.70
C PRO A 172 -10.15 6.07 9.28
N PHE A 173 -9.05 6.34 8.55
CA PHE A 173 -7.91 7.12 9.06
C PHE A 173 -7.51 8.29 8.15
N TYR A 174 -7.86 8.23 6.87
CA TYR A 174 -7.42 9.15 5.81
C TYR A 174 -8.59 9.65 4.95
N SER A 175 -9.79 9.84 5.53
CA SER A 175 -11.00 10.29 4.80
C SER A 175 -10.77 11.48 3.87
N PRO A 176 -10.08 12.58 4.29
CA PRO A 176 -9.87 13.73 3.39
C PRO A 176 -9.12 13.37 2.11
N VAL A 177 -8.12 12.48 2.21
CA VAL A 177 -7.35 12.00 1.05
C VAL A 177 -8.24 11.23 0.09
N VAL A 178 -9.12 10.37 0.62
CA VAL A 178 -10.08 9.59 -0.18
C VAL A 178 -11.09 10.51 -0.87
N GLU A 179 -11.60 11.50 -0.17
CA GLU A 179 -12.52 12.51 -0.70
C GLU A 179 -11.89 13.33 -1.83
N ASP A 180 -10.64 13.78 -1.66
CA ASP A 180 -9.92 14.53 -2.68
C ASP A 180 -9.60 13.67 -3.90
N PHE A 181 -9.18 12.41 -3.70
CA PHE A 181 -8.99 11.47 -4.80
C PHE A 181 -10.30 11.19 -5.56
N LEU A 182 -11.43 11.08 -4.85
CA LEU A 182 -12.73 10.90 -5.48
C LEU A 182 -13.14 12.10 -6.34
N LYS A 183 -12.80 13.34 -5.94
CA LYS A 183 -13.00 14.54 -6.78
C LYS A 183 -12.21 14.45 -8.07
N ILE A 184 -10.96 13.98 -8.02
CA ILE A 184 -10.14 13.76 -9.22
C ILE A 184 -10.79 12.70 -10.11
N LEU A 185 -11.29 11.59 -9.53
CA LEU A 185 -11.99 10.55 -10.27
C LEU A 185 -13.25 11.08 -10.97
N HIS A 186 -14.05 11.95 -10.34
CA HIS A 186 -15.21 12.58 -10.98
C HIS A 186 -14.84 13.35 -12.26
N GLU A 187 -13.63 13.89 -12.32
CA GLU A 187 -13.15 14.58 -13.52
C GLU A 187 -12.58 13.66 -14.60
N VAL A 188 -12.14 12.46 -14.23
CA VAL A 188 -11.46 11.50 -15.13
C VAL A 188 -12.42 10.41 -15.61
N ASP A 189 -13.19 9.83 -14.70
CA ASP A 189 -14.15 8.75 -14.92
C ASP A 189 -15.33 8.87 -13.94
N LYS A 190 -16.39 9.55 -14.40
CA LYS A 190 -17.62 9.75 -13.62
C LYS A 190 -18.34 8.46 -13.27
N THR A 191 -18.24 7.44 -14.13
CA THR A 191 -18.92 6.16 -13.91
C THR A 191 -18.26 5.43 -12.74
N LEU A 192 -16.93 5.37 -12.75
CA LEU A 192 -16.18 4.79 -11.63
C LEU A 192 -16.39 5.58 -10.33
N ALA A 193 -16.40 6.92 -10.38
CA ALA A 193 -16.65 7.74 -9.20
C ALA A 193 -18.03 7.46 -8.58
N GLY A 194 -19.08 7.43 -9.41
CA GLY A 194 -20.45 7.12 -8.95
C GLY A 194 -20.56 5.71 -8.36
N ASP A 195 -19.93 4.72 -8.99
CA ASP A 195 -19.86 3.34 -8.47
C ASP A 195 -19.21 3.25 -7.08
N LEU A 196 -18.17 4.07 -6.82
CA LEU A 196 -17.51 4.14 -5.52
C LEU A 196 -18.39 4.86 -4.49
N GLU A 197 -19.09 5.93 -4.85
CA GLU A 197 -20.04 6.61 -3.95
C GLU A 197 -21.21 5.72 -3.53
N GLU A 198 -21.68 4.84 -4.42
CA GLU A 198 -22.67 3.82 -4.06
C GLU A 198 -22.11 2.80 -3.06
N SER A 199 -20.84 2.43 -3.22
CA SER A 199 -20.15 1.49 -2.33
C SER A 199 -19.81 2.11 -0.97
N PHE A 200 -19.63 3.44 -0.91
CA PHE A 200 -19.27 4.19 0.30
C PHE A 200 -20.21 5.40 0.50
N PRO A 201 -21.40 5.19 1.08
CA PRO A 201 -22.38 6.27 1.26
C PRO A 201 -21.88 7.46 2.08
N SER A 202 -20.86 7.28 2.92
CA SER A 202 -20.20 8.38 3.66
C SER A 202 -19.51 9.40 2.77
N LEU A 203 -19.17 9.03 1.54
CA LEU A 203 -18.53 9.90 0.55
C LEU A 203 -19.52 10.69 -0.30
N LYS A 204 -20.83 10.38 -0.21
CA LYS A 204 -21.84 11.17 -0.91
C LYS A 204 -21.90 12.55 -0.28
N VAL A 205 -21.39 13.55 -1.01
CA VAL A 205 -21.51 14.95 -0.62
C VAL A 205 -23.01 15.27 -0.49
N GLN A 206 -23.43 15.79 0.66
CA GLN A 206 -24.72 16.45 0.78
C GLN A 206 -24.67 17.72 -0.08
N THR A 207 -25.15 17.63 -1.32
CA THR A 207 -25.45 18.78 -2.19
C THR A 207 -26.45 19.72 -1.53
#